data_AF-A0A926KTY5-F1
#
_entry.id   AF-A0A926KTY5-F1
#
_cell.length_a   1.000
_cell.length_b   1.000
_cell.length_c   1.000
_cell.angle_alpha   90.00
_cell.angle_beta   90.00
_cell.angle_gamma   90.00
#
_symmetry.space_group_name_H-M   'P 1'
#
loop_
_entity.id
_entity.type
_entity.pdbx_description
1 polymer ?
#
loop_
_entity_poly.entity_id
_entity_poly.type
_entity_poly.pdbx_seq_one_letter_code
_entity_poly.pdbx_strand_id
1 'polypeptide(L)'
;MAVSNNHITSVQAFGLIVSQILGTSFLVIPGTVVGLAGVDAWISSIIAIGYGLFSGWLIVLLFRLYPNATLVQIPENILGRWLGKVVGFGYCIFFLISNSTVIRQGGALITTVFLPETPLIVIIACYMALVIYIAKMGMEVVARTNLMLLTLLIVSIFIILIASLENMDIPLLPIAGEGLKPILTGSIAPGSWLSQVIMVGMVLPYLQHKEHALKIIATGVIFTGIMQTLITVVTLAVLGLQTENFPFPVYDVAKLIDLDILWRRLDVMIVVMWIAGVFIKMAFWFYITVVGLSQVFELHDYRPLVIPLAILSGGMAMLSATNAADLSEYLGSVWPLFSLMTFEMPLPLLLLIIAWIRNRSKKRIVGGDSSVV
;
A
#
# COMPACT_ATOMS: atom_id res chain seq x y z
N MET A 1 9.18 -3.85 27.78
CA MET A 1 9.33 -4.38 26.40
C MET A 1 9.24 -5.90 26.44
N ALA A 2 8.04 -6.47 26.31
CA ALA A 2 7.87 -7.88 25.98
C ALA A 2 7.69 -7.98 24.44
N VAL A 3 8.79 -7.82 23.70
CA VAL A 3 8.87 -8.16 22.27
C VAL A 3 9.90 -9.27 22.16
N SER A 4 9.59 -10.43 22.72
CA SER A 4 10.40 -11.64 22.54
C SER A 4 10.20 -12.17 21.12
N ASN A 5 11.29 -12.25 20.35
CA ASN A 5 11.46 -13.12 19.18
C ASN A 5 10.53 -12.98 17.96
N ASN A 6 9.92 -11.82 17.70
CA ASN A 6 9.18 -11.61 16.45
C ASN A 6 10.15 -11.34 15.28
N HIS A 7 10.73 -12.41 14.77
CA HIS A 7 11.56 -12.39 13.58
C HIS A 7 10.69 -12.54 12.33
N ILE A 8 10.70 -11.54 11.45
CA ILE A 8 10.01 -11.59 10.17
C ILE A 8 10.99 -12.14 9.13
N THR A 9 10.57 -13.19 8.42
CA THR A 9 11.39 -13.79 7.35
C THR A 9 11.37 -12.91 6.10
N SER A 10 12.38 -13.08 5.22
CA SER A 10 12.42 -12.37 3.94
C SER A 10 11.18 -12.63 3.08
N VAL A 11 10.63 -13.85 3.13
CA VAL A 11 9.41 -14.24 2.40
C VAL A 11 8.19 -13.54 2.97
N GLN A 12 8.07 -13.44 4.30
CA GLN A 12 6.99 -12.69 4.94
C GLN A 12 7.05 -11.20 4.60
N ALA A 13 8.24 -10.59 4.63
CA ALA A 13 8.42 -9.19 4.25
C ALA A 13 8.09 -8.94 2.77
N PHE A 14 8.56 -9.80 1.87
CA PHE A 14 8.17 -9.77 0.45
C PHE A 14 6.66 -9.88 0.30
N GLY A 15 6.04 -10.85 0.97
CA GLY A 15 4.60 -11.06 0.90
C GLY A 15 3.80 -9.88 1.45
N LEU A 16 4.29 -9.19 2.48
CA LEU A 16 3.70 -7.96 2.96
C LEU A 16 3.76 -6.88 1.89
N ILE A 17 4.91 -6.65 1.24
CA ILE A 17 5.00 -5.66 0.15
C ILE A 17 3.95 -5.94 -0.94
N VAL A 18 3.90 -7.19 -1.41
CA VAL A 18 3.00 -7.58 -2.50
C VAL A 18 1.53 -7.43 -2.11
N SER A 19 1.12 -8.03 -0.99
CA SER A 19 -0.27 -7.97 -0.50
C SER A 19 -0.74 -6.55 -0.17
N GLN A 20 0.11 -5.74 0.47
CA GLN A 20 -0.26 -4.41 0.92
C GLN A 20 -0.39 -3.45 -0.25
N ILE A 21 0.36 -3.63 -1.33
CA ILE A 21 0.20 -2.80 -2.52
C ILE A 21 -0.93 -3.36 -3.40
N LEU A 22 -0.85 -4.64 -3.80
CA LEU A 22 -1.84 -5.26 -4.70
C LEU A 22 -3.24 -5.32 -4.11
N GLY A 23 -3.39 -5.49 -2.79
CA GLY A 23 -4.68 -5.78 -2.15
C GLY A 23 -5.80 -4.79 -2.47
N THR A 24 -5.48 -3.57 -2.92
CA THR A 24 -6.47 -2.64 -3.49
C THR A 24 -6.04 -1.92 -4.77
N SER A 25 -4.80 -2.12 -5.27
CA SER A 25 -4.36 -1.40 -6.47
C SER A 25 -5.13 -1.83 -7.71
N PHE A 26 -5.35 -3.14 -7.90
CA PHE A 26 -6.07 -3.66 -9.05
C PHE A 26 -7.53 -3.17 -9.11
N LEU A 27 -8.13 -2.80 -7.98
CA LEU A 27 -9.52 -2.35 -7.94
C LEU A 27 -9.74 -1.01 -8.64
N VAL A 28 -8.77 -0.10 -8.60
CA VAL A 28 -8.99 1.31 -8.97
C VAL A 28 -7.98 1.80 -10.01
N ILE A 29 -6.73 1.32 -9.95
CA ILE A 29 -5.63 1.84 -10.77
C ILE A 29 -5.92 1.78 -12.27
N PRO A 30 -6.45 0.68 -12.85
CA PRO A 30 -6.70 0.64 -14.29
C PRO A 30 -7.63 1.77 -14.76
N GLY A 31 -8.72 2.03 -14.03
CA GLY A 31 -9.67 3.09 -14.35
C GLY A 31 -9.04 4.47 -14.31
N THR A 32 -8.33 4.78 -13.22
CA THR A 32 -7.65 6.07 -13.04
C THR A 32 -6.57 6.32 -14.09
N VAL A 33 -5.75 5.33 -14.40
CA VAL A 33 -4.60 5.51 -15.29
C VAL A 33 -5.04 5.55 -16.76
N VAL A 34 -6.06 4.77 -17.15
CA VAL A 34 -6.63 4.84 -18.49
C VAL A 34 -7.32 6.19 -18.73
N GLY A 35 -8.04 6.73 -17.75
CA GLY A 35 -8.67 8.05 -17.93
C GLY A 35 -7.67 9.21 -18.06
N LEU A 36 -6.44 9.05 -17.56
CA LEU A 36 -5.41 10.08 -17.64
C LEU A 36 -4.44 9.91 -18.81
N ALA A 37 -4.08 8.67 -19.15
CA ALA A 37 -3.05 8.36 -20.15
C ALA A 37 -3.58 7.58 -21.36
N GLY A 38 -4.89 7.31 -21.41
CA GLY A 38 -5.54 6.57 -22.49
C GLY A 38 -4.85 5.23 -22.75
N VAL A 39 -4.52 5.00 -24.02
CA VAL A 39 -3.82 3.78 -24.46
C VAL A 39 -2.39 3.65 -23.94
N ASP A 40 -1.79 4.75 -23.45
CA ASP A 40 -0.43 4.78 -22.87
C ASP A 40 -0.42 4.53 -21.34
N ALA A 41 -1.55 4.10 -20.79
CA ALA A 41 -1.71 3.77 -19.37
C ALA A 41 -0.71 2.71 -18.86
N TRP A 42 -0.31 1.77 -19.73
CA TRP A 42 0.69 0.76 -19.39
C TRP A 42 2.08 1.39 -19.17
N ILE A 43 2.46 2.41 -19.94
CA ILE A 43 3.73 3.14 -19.75
C ILE A 43 3.71 3.89 -18.42
N SER A 44 2.59 4.55 -18.12
CA SER A 44 2.37 5.22 -16.83
C SER A 44 2.54 4.24 -15.66
N SER A 45 2.02 3.01 -15.80
CA SER A 45 2.16 1.94 -14.81
C SER A 45 3.59 1.42 -14.67
N ILE A 46 4.38 1.43 -15.75
CA ILE A 46 5.82 1.08 -15.69
C ILE A 46 6.62 2.19 -15.00
N ILE A 47 6.38 3.46 -15.33
CA ILE A 47 7.04 4.60 -14.68
C ILE A 47 6.73 4.60 -13.17
N ALA A 48 5.52 4.21 -12.79
CA ALA A 48 5.09 4.03 -11.40
C ALA A 48 6.05 3.15 -10.57
N ILE A 49 6.70 2.15 -11.19
CA ILE A 49 7.68 1.27 -10.53
C ILE A 49 8.88 2.07 -10.01
N GLY A 50 9.30 3.09 -10.77
CA GLY A 50 10.37 4.01 -10.34
C GLY A 50 10.04 4.73 -9.04
N TYR A 51 8.77 5.13 -8.85
CA TYR A 51 8.33 5.78 -7.61
C TYR A 51 8.41 4.83 -6.41
N GLY A 52 7.91 3.61 -6.56
CA GLY A 52 8.03 2.59 -5.51
C GLY A 52 9.48 2.27 -5.17
N LEU A 53 10.35 2.10 -6.19
CA LEU A 53 11.77 1.81 -5.98
C LEU A 53 12.49 2.97 -5.29
N PHE A 54 12.19 4.21 -5.66
CA PHE A 54 12.78 5.38 -5.04
C PHE A 54 12.36 5.51 -3.56
N SER A 55 11.06 5.40 -3.26
CA SER A 55 10.55 5.40 -1.88
C SER A 55 11.16 4.26 -1.06
N GLY A 56 11.21 3.05 -1.61
CA GLY A 56 11.86 1.88 -1.03
C GLY A 56 13.35 2.08 -0.75
N TRP A 57 14.07 2.76 -1.64
CA TRP A 57 15.46 3.10 -1.44
C TRP A 57 15.67 4.11 -0.31
N LEU A 58 14.84 5.16 -0.24
CA LEU A 58 14.89 6.16 0.83
C LEU A 58 14.73 5.51 2.21
N ILE A 59 13.75 4.62 2.37
CA ILE A 59 13.51 3.96 3.67
C ILE A 59 14.65 3.02 4.06
N VAL A 60 15.25 2.30 3.11
CA VAL A 60 16.43 1.47 3.38
C VAL A 60 17.62 2.31 3.82
N LEU A 61 17.84 3.48 3.22
CA LEU A 61 18.92 4.37 3.63
C LEU A 61 18.71 4.90 5.05
N LEU A 62 17.49 5.36 5.38
CA LEU A 62 17.15 5.77 6.73
C LEU A 62 17.34 4.62 7.74
N PHE A 63 16.90 3.42 7.38
CA PHE A 63 17.06 2.23 8.21
C PHE A 63 18.53 1.87 8.43
N ARG A 64 19.40 1.99 7.42
CA ARG A 64 20.85 1.75 7.59
C ARG A 64 21.50 2.73 8.56
N LEU A 65 21.00 3.97 8.64
CA LEU A 65 21.45 4.96 9.61
C LEU A 65 20.91 4.68 11.02
N TYR A 66 19.71 4.09 11.11
CA TYR A 66 18.99 3.84 12.37
C TYR A 66 18.38 2.42 12.43
N PRO A 67 19.19 1.35 12.53
CA PRO A 67 18.78 -0.04 12.27
C PRO A 67 17.85 -0.68 13.33
N ASN A 68 17.64 0.02 14.44
CA ASN A 68 16.81 -0.43 15.58
C ASN A 68 15.56 0.43 15.78
N ALA A 69 15.33 1.43 14.91
CA ALA A 69 14.21 2.34 15.00
C ALA A 69 13.21 2.05 13.87
N THR A 70 11.92 2.06 14.19
CA THR A 70 10.85 2.03 13.19
C THR A 70 10.72 3.36 12.47
N LEU A 71 9.97 3.40 11.37
CA LEU A 71 9.66 4.62 10.61
C LEU A 71 9.16 5.78 11.49
N VAL A 72 8.35 5.50 12.51
CA VAL A 72 7.82 6.55 13.40
C VAL A 72 8.84 7.01 14.47
N GLN A 73 9.87 6.21 14.75
CA GLN A 73 10.93 6.51 15.72
C GLN A 73 12.15 7.17 15.08
N ILE A 74 12.43 6.90 13.80
CA ILE A 74 13.54 7.50 13.05
C ILE A 74 13.54 9.04 13.16
N PRO A 75 12.41 9.76 13.03
CA PRO A 75 12.39 11.21 13.16
C PRO A 75 12.88 11.72 14.52
N GLU A 76 12.61 11.01 15.62
CA GLU A 76 13.11 11.38 16.96
C GLU A 76 14.63 11.34 17.05
N ASN A 77 15.26 10.35 16.42
CA ASN A 77 16.72 10.26 16.35
C ASN A 77 17.35 11.37 15.49
N ILE A 78 16.62 11.88 14.49
CA ILE A 78 17.13 12.88 13.52
C ILE A 78 16.84 14.32 13.97
N LEU A 79 15.66 14.59 14.52
CA LEU A 79 15.16 15.94 14.83
C LEU A 79 15.13 16.23 16.34
N GLY A 80 15.39 15.22 17.17
CA GLY A 80 15.24 15.32 18.62
C GLY A 80 13.81 15.04 19.10
N ARG A 81 13.63 15.04 20.42
CA ARG A 81 12.41 14.53 21.07
C ARG A 81 11.13 15.21 20.63
N TRP A 82 11.10 16.54 20.55
CA TRP A 82 9.84 17.26 20.29
C TRP A 82 9.44 17.22 18.82
N LEU A 83 10.29 17.74 17.92
CA LEU A 83 10.02 17.75 16.48
C LEU A 83 9.91 16.34 15.90
N GLY A 84 10.75 15.41 16.37
CA GLY A 84 10.70 14.03 15.91
C GLY A 84 9.41 13.31 16.31
N LYS A 85 8.87 13.55 17.51
CA LYS A 85 7.56 13.01 17.90
C LYS A 85 6.42 13.59 17.07
N VAL A 86 6.46 14.87 16.72
CA VAL A 86 5.47 15.48 15.82
C VAL A 86 5.49 14.78 14.45
N VAL A 87 6.68 14.56 13.88
CA VAL A 87 6.82 13.86 12.58
C VAL A 87 6.40 12.39 12.68
N GLY A 88 6.80 11.69 13.74
CA GLY A 88 6.40 10.30 14.00
C GLY A 88 4.88 10.16 14.18
N PHE A 89 4.25 11.10 14.88
CA PHE A 89 2.79 11.19 14.99
C PHE A 89 2.14 11.46 13.63
N GLY A 90 2.74 12.32 12.80
CA GLY A 90 2.31 12.55 11.42
C GLY A 90 2.25 11.25 10.59
N TYR A 91 3.26 10.39 10.68
CA TYR A 91 3.22 9.07 10.06
C TYR A 91 2.09 8.18 10.63
N CYS A 92 1.80 8.24 11.93
CA CYS A 92 0.69 7.50 12.52
C CYS A 92 -0.66 7.97 11.98
N ILE A 93 -0.83 9.29 11.78
CA ILE A 93 -2.02 9.86 11.14
C ILE A 93 -2.12 9.41 9.68
N PHE A 94 -1.00 9.42 8.95
CA PHE A 94 -0.94 8.85 7.60
C PHE A 94 -1.39 7.38 7.58
N PHE A 95 -0.89 6.53 8.47
CA PHE A 95 -1.29 5.12 8.54
C PHE A 95 -2.78 4.95 8.89
N LEU A 96 -3.31 5.79 9.78
CA LEU A 96 -4.73 5.78 10.16
C LEU A 96 -5.63 6.17 8.99
N ILE A 97 -5.26 7.20 8.22
CA ILE A 97 -5.99 7.62 7.02
C ILE A 97 -5.87 6.53 5.96
N SER A 98 -4.68 5.97 5.70
CA SER A 98 -4.50 4.81 4.80
C SER A 98 -5.42 3.65 5.16
N ASN A 99 -5.48 3.28 6.45
CA ASN A 99 -6.35 2.22 6.91
C ASN A 99 -7.84 2.55 6.67
N SER A 100 -8.25 3.78 6.97
CA SER A 100 -9.64 4.23 6.76
C SER A 100 -10.03 4.21 5.28
N THR A 101 -9.11 4.61 4.41
CA THR A 101 -9.28 4.53 2.95
C THR A 101 -9.42 3.09 2.47
N VAL A 102 -8.63 2.15 2.99
CA VAL A 102 -8.75 0.72 2.65
C VAL A 102 -10.07 0.15 3.17
N ILE A 103 -10.50 0.51 4.38
CA ILE A 103 -11.83 0.13 4.92
C ILE A 103 -12.94 0.61 3.99
N ARG A 104 -12.87 1.86 3.53
CA ARG A 104 -13.85 2.41 2.59
C ARG A 104 -13.85 1.68 1.24
N GLN A 105 -12.66 1.39 0.68
CA GLN A 105 -12.53 0.63 -0.58
C GLN A 105 -13.14 -0.77 -0.46
N GLY A 106 -12.82 -1.50 0.61
CA GLY A 106 -13.36 -2.84 0.86
C GLY A 106 -14.87 -2.85 1.08
N GLY A 107 -15.37 -1.87 1.82
CA GLY A 107 -16.80 -1.69 2.03
C GLY A 107 -17.54 -1.36 0.73
N ALA A 108 -17.04 -0.39 -0.03
CA ALA A 108 -17.60 0.01 -1.32
C ALA A 108 -17.61 -1.14 -2.34
N LEU A 109 -16.56 -1.97 -2.36
CA LEU A 109 -16.53 -3.17 -3.20
C LEU A 109 -17.70 -4.10 -2.86
N ILE A 110 -17.88 -4.44 -1.57
CA ILE A 110 -18.94 -5.36 -1.14
C ILE A 110 -20.33 -4.76 -1.39
N THR A 111 -20.56 -3.50 -1.01
CA THR A 111 -21.89 -2.88 -1.16
C THR A 111 -22.24 -2.63 -2.61
N THR A 112 -21.28 -2.28 -3.47
CA THR A 112 -21.58 -2.06 -4.91
C THR A 112 -21.79 -3.37 -5.65
N VAL A 113 -21.07 -4.44 -5.27
CA VAL A 113 -21.01 -5.66 -6.07
C VAL A 113 -21.89 -6.79 -5.53
N PHE A 114 -21.95 -7.00 -4.21
CA PHE A 114 -22.59 -8.18 -3.59
C PHE A 114 -23.84 -7.84 -2.81
N LEU A 115 -23.76 -6.79 -2.00
CA LEU A 115 -24.74 -6.49 -0.96
C LEU A 115 -25.22 -5.03 -1.05
N PRO A 116 -25.85 -4.61 -2.16
CA PRO A 116 -26.29 -3.23 -2.37
C PRO A 116 -27.33 -2.75 -1.36
N GLU A 117 -28.16 -3.66 -0.86
CA GLU A 117 -29.17 -3.35 0.16
C GLU A 117 -28.60 -3.33 1.59
N THR A 118 -27.33 -3.73 1.78
CA THR A 118 -26.71 -3.77 3.11
C THR A 118 -26.04 -2.44 3.43
N PRO A 119 -26.37 -1.80 4.57
CA PRO A 119 -25.71 -0.57 4.99
C PRO A 119 -24.20 -0.76 5.17
N LEU A 120 -23.41 0.18 4.64
CA LEU A 120 -21.95 0.14 4.70
C LEU A 120 -21.40 -0.07 6.13
N ILE A 121 -22.06 0.51 7.14
CA ILE A 121 -21.67 0.37 8.55
C ILE A 121 -21.65 -1.09 9.02
N VAL A 122 -22.54 -1.94 8.50
CA VAL A 122 -22.58 -3.37 8.85
C VAL A 122 -21.32 -4.06 8.31
N ILE A 123 -20.96 -3.76 7.06
CA ILE A 123 -19.76 -4.30 6.42
C ILE A 123 -18.48 -3.85 7.15
N ILE A 124 -18.40 -2.56 7.48
CA ILE A 124 -17.28 -2.00 8.25
C ILE A 124 -17.18 -2.66 9.63
N ALA A 125 -18.30 -2.83 10.33
CA ALA A 125 -18.31 -3.47 11.65
C ALA A 125 -17.78 -4.91 11.59
N CYS A 126 -18.15 -5.69 10.56
CA CYS A 126 -17.64 -7.03 10.34
C CYS A 126 -16.12 -7.04 10.08
N TYR A 127 -15.61 -6.18 9.21
CA TYR A 127 -14.16 -6.05 8.99
C TYR A 127 -13.43 -5.67 10.28
N MET A 128 -13.94 -4.65 11.00
CA MET A 128 -13.28 -4.16 12.21
C MET A 128 -13.25 -5.19 13.33
N ALA A 129 -14.27 -6.04 13.46
CA ALA A 129 -14.26 -7.15 14.42
C ALA A 129 -13.08 -8.10 14.17
N LEU A 130 -12.85 -8.49 12.91
CA LEU A 130 -11.74 -9.37 12.52
C LEU A 130 -10.39 -8.66 12.65
N VAL A 131 -10.30 -7.39 12.27
CA VAL A 131 -9.09 -6.57 12.37
C VAL A 131 -8.68 -6.41 13.84
N ILE A 132 -9.62 -6.12 14.74
CA ILE A 132 -9.37 -6.04 16.19
C ILE A 132 -8.82 -7.36 16.72
N TYR A 133 -9.40 -8.48 16.30
CA TYR A 133 -8.96 -9.81 16.72
C TYR A 133 -7.50 -10.09 16.31
N ILE A 134 -7.18 -9.96 15.02
CA ILE A 134 -5.83 -10.21 14.51
C ILE A 134 -4.82 -9.20 15.09
N ALA A 135 -5.18 -7.92 15.20
CA ALA A 135 -4.26 -6.89 15.69
C ALA A 135 -3.83 -7.14 17.15
N LYS A 136 -4.70 -7.68 18.00
CA LYS A 136 -4.36 -8.07 19.38
C LYS A 136 -3.40 -9.26 19.45
N MET A 137 -3.36 -10.10 18.41
CA MET A 137 -2.47 -11.27 18.33
C MET A 137 -1.03 -10.92 17.93
N GLY A 138 -0.79 -9.73 17.38
CA GLY A 138 0.55 -9.22 17.10
C GLY A 138 1.04 -9.44 15.66
N MET A 139 2.19 -8.82 15.35
CA MET A 139 2.77 -8.74 14.01
C MET A 139 3.01 -10.11 13.36
N GLU A 140 3.42 -11.11 14.13
CA GLU A 140 3.71 -12.43 13.60
C GLU A 140 2.45 -13.11 13.03
N VAL A 141 1.32 -12.99 13.72
CA VAL A 141 0.04 -13.54 13.24
C VAL A 141 -0.43 -12.79 12.01
N VAL A 142 -0.27 -11.46 11.97
CA VAL A 142 -0.52 -10.66 10.77
C VAL A 142 0.33 -11.16 9.59
N ALA A 143 1.65 -11.31 9.78
CA ALA A 143 2.56 -11.75 8.72
C ALA A 143 2.30 -13.17 8.22
N ARG A 144 1.96 -14.11 9.11
CA ARG A 144 1.62 -15.50 8.75
C ARG A 144 0.29 -15.57 8.01
N THR A 145 -0.74 -14.88 8.52
CA THR A 145 -2.05 -14.77 7.84
C THR A 145 -1.89 -14.15 6.46
N ASN A 146 -1.01 -13.16 6.35
CA ASN A 146 -0.70 -12.51 5.10
C ASN A 146 -0.17 -13.46 4.03
N LEU A 147 0.76 -14.34 4.36
CA LEU A 147 1.26 -15.31 3.36
C LEU A 147 0.15 -16.24 2.88
N MET A 148 -0.74 -16.68 3.77
CA MET A 148 -1.85 -17.55 3.40
C MET A 148 -2.84 -16.85 2.45
N LEU A 149 -3.22 -15.62 2.76
CA LEU A 149 -4.18 -14.86 1.94
C LEU A 149 -3.55 -14.29 0.66
N LEU A 150 -2.23 -14.03 0.67
CA LEU A 150 -1.50 -13.63 -0.52
C LEU A 150 -1.55 -14.69 -1.62
N THR A 151 -1.45 -15.98 -1.27
CA THR A 151 -1.57 -17.06 -2.25
C THR A 151 -2.91 -16.99 -2.97
N LEU A 152 -4.01 -16.78 -2.23
CA LEU A 152 -5.34 -16.62 -2.83
C LEU A 152 -5.42 -15.40 -3.74
N LEU A 153 -4.86 -14.27 -3.30
CA LEU A 153 -4.83 -13.05 -4.09
C LEU A 153 -4.07 -13.24 -5.41
N ILE A 154 -2.87 -13.83 -5.36
CA ILE A 154 -2.05 -14.08 -6.54
C ILE A 154 -2.76 -15.05 -7.51
N VAL A 155 -3.34 -16.14 -6.99
CA VAL A 155 -4.10 -17.10 -7.81
C VAL A 155 -5.26 -16.41 -8.50
N SER A 156 -6.03 -15.57 -7.79
CA SER A 156 -7.15 -14.84 -8.39
C SER A 156 -6.71 -13.93 -9.55
N ILE A 157 -5.56 -13.26 -9.41
CA ILE A 157 -5.00 -12.39 -10.44
C ILE A 157 -4.58 -13.21 -11.66
N PHE A 158 -3.87 -14.33 -11.46
CA PHE A 158 -3.47 -15.19 -12.58
C PHE A 158 -4.67 -15.79 -13.32
N ILE A 159 -5.73 -16.18 -12.61
CA ILE A 159 -6.98 -16.64 -13.24
C ILE A 159 -7.51 -15.55 -14.17
N ILE A 160 -7.62 -14.31 -13.70
CA ILE A 160 -8.12 -13.19 -14.53
C ILE A 160 -7.20 -12.95 -15.72
N LEU A 161 -5.88 -12.88 -15.50
CA LEU A 161 -4.92 -12.61 -16.57
C LEU A 161 -4.98 -13.66 -17.69
N ILE A 162 -5.13 -14.94 -17.34
CA ILE A 162 -5.16 -16.04 -18.31
C ILE A 162 -6.54 -16.14 -18.96
N ALA A 163 -7.61 -16.15 -18.17
CA ALA A 163 -8.95 -16.39 -18.68
C ALA A 163 -9.52 -15.19 -19.46
N SER A 164 -8.92 -14.01 -19.32
CA SER A 164 -9.29 -12.84 -20.14
C SER A 164 -8.62 -12.81 -21.51
N LEU A 165 -7.66 -13.70 -21.82
CA LEU A 165 -6.90 -13.64 -23.08
C LEU A 165 -7.78 -13.76 -24.33
N GLU A 166 -8.85 -14.54 -24.26
CA GLU A 166 -9.79 -14.74 -25.38
C GLU A 166 -10.65 -13.50 -25.65
N ASN A 167 -10.81 -12.63 -24.64
CA ASN A 167 -11.63 -11.42 -24.70
C ASN A 167 -10.81 -10.17 -25.05
N MET A 168 -9.51 -10.29 -25.26
CA MET A 168 -8.65 -9.13 -25.55
C MET A 168 -8.76 -8.73 -27.02
N ASP A 169 -9.10 -7.47 -27.26
CA ASP A 169 -8.84 -6.82 -28.54
C ASP A 169 -7.60 -5.95 -28.39
N ILE A 170 -6.52 -6.29 -29.10
CA ILE A 170 -5.21 -5.65 -28.92
C ILE A 170 -4.88 -4.73 -30.10
N PRO A 171 -5.35 -3.47 -30.10
CA PRO A 171 -4.70 -2.42 -30.87
C PRO A 171 -3.88 -1.54 -29.92
N LEU A 172 -2.94 -2.12 -29.17
CA LEU A 172 -1.98 -1.33 -28.40
C LEU A 172 -0.97 -0.70 -29.35
N LEU A 173 -1.09 0.62 -29.54
CA LEU A 173 -0.03 1.65 -29.53
C LEU A 173 -0.63 2.95 -30.11
N PRO A 174 -0.49 4.12 -29.47
CA PRO A 174 0.80 4.78 -29.61
C PRO A 174 1.28 5.63 -28.42
N ILE A 175 2.36 5.09 -27.84
CA ILE A 175 3.37 5.45 -26.81
C ILE A 175 3.54 6.90 -26.30
N ALA A 176 3.03 7.91 -27.00
CA ALA A 176 2.93 9.28 -26.49
C ALA A 176 2.05 10.09 -27.45
N GLY A 177 0.91 9.54 -27.87
CA GLY A 177 0.04 10.14 -28.88
C GLY A 177 -0.44 11.54 -28.49
N GLU A 178 -0.64 11.75 -27.18
CA GLU A 178 -0.99 13.04 -26.57
C GLU A 178 0.20 13.70 -25.84
N GLY A 179 1.42 13.25 -26.14
CA GLY A 179 2.66 13.70 -25.53
C GLY A 179 2.98 13.02 -24.19
N LEU A 180 4.05 13.49 -23.53
CA LEU A 180 4.54 12.87 -22.29
C LEU A 180 3.78 13.31 -21.04
N LYS A 181 3.07 14.45 -21.08
CA LYS A 181 2.38 15.00 -19.91
C LYS A 181 1.27 14.07 -19.39
N PRO A 182 0.39 13.51 -20.23
CA PRO A 182 -0.62 12.53 -19.81
C PRO A 182 0.01 11.29 -19.16
N ILE A 183 1.10 10.78 -19.74
CA ILE A 183 1.84 9.61 -19.22
C ILE A 183 2.42 9.90 -17.83
N LEU A 184 3.12 11.02 -17.68
CA LEU A 184 3.72 11.39 -16.40
C LEU A 184 2.65 11.65 -15.33
N THR A 185 1.57 12.33 -15.69
CA THR A 185 0.45 12.61 -14.76
C THR A 185 -0.27 11.32 -14.37
N GLY A 186 -0.54 10.44 -15.33
CA GLY A 186 -1.15 9.13 -15.13
C GLY A 186 -0.27 8.18 -14.31
N SER A 187 1.04 8.41 -14.24
CA SER A 187 1.94 7.59 -13.41
C SER A 187 1.89 7.92 -11.91
N ILE A 188 1.33 9.07 -11.52
CA ILE A 188 1.34 9.57 -10.13
C ILE A 188 0.47 8.69 -9.22
N ALA A 189 -0.76 8.38 -9.63
CA ALA A 189 -1.66 7.51 -8.88
C ALA A 189 -1.08 6.10 -8.65
N PRO A 190 -0.72 5.31 -9.69
CA PRO A 190 -0.09 4.01 -9.50
C PRO A 190 1.25 4.11 -8.77
N GLY A 191 1.98 5.23 -8.92
CA GLY A 191 3.21 5.52 -8.19
C GLY A 191 2.96 5.62 -6.69
N SER A 192 1.89 6.31 -6.27
CA SER A 192 1.49 6.39 -4.86
C SER A 192 1.13 5.03 -4.26
N TRP A 193 0.49 4.13 -5.01
CA TRP A 193 0.26 2.76 -4.52
C TRP A 193 1.57 1.99 -4.36
N LEU A 194 2.49 2.07 -5.31
CA LEU A 194 3.78 1.36 -5.22
C LEU A 194 4.69 1.95 -4.14
N SER A 195 4.58 3.25 -3.88
CA SER A 195 5.31 3.97 -2.82
C SER A 195 4.75 3.72 -1.42
N GLN A 196 3.59 3.08 -1.29
CA GLN A 196 3.13 2.54 0.00
C GLN A 196 4.15 1.60 0.64
N VAL A 197 5.14 1.09 -0.13
CA VAL A 197 6.32 0.35 0.36
C VAL A 197 7.04 1.01 1.55
N ILE A 198 6.83 2.31 1.76
CA ILE A 198 7.28 3.04 2.96
C ILE A 198 6.86 2.34 4.26
N MET A 199 5.71 1.64 4.27
CA MET A 199 5.18 0.89 5.42
C MET A 199 6.14 -0.20 5.92
N VAL A 200 7.04 -0.70 5.07
CA VAL A 200 8.09 -1.65 5.43
C VAL A 200 9.05 -1.05 6.46
N GLY A 201 9.15 0.27 6.58
CA GLY A 201 9.90 0.94 7.64
C GLY A 201 9.43 0.60 9.06
N MET A 202 8.19 0.13 9.25
CA MET A 202 7.69 -0.39 10.52
C MET A 202 8.11 -1.86 10.77
N VAL A 203 8.54 -2.55 9.72
CA VAL A 203 8.87 -3.99 9.69
C VAL A 203 10.38 -4.23 9.73
N LEU A 204 11.18 -3.36 9.11
CA LEU A 204 12.64 -3.53 8.95
C LEU A 204 13.41 -3.83 10.25
N PRO A 205 13.11 -3.20 11.41
CA PRO A 205 13.83 -3.51 12.65
C PRO A 205 13.71 -4.97 13.09
N TYR A 206 12.65 -5.66 12.64
CA TYR A 206 12.28 -7.03 13.00
C TYR A 206 12.66 -8.07 11.93
N LEU A 207 13.25 -7.64 10.81
CA LEU A 207 13.68 -8.52 9.72
C LEU A 207 14.86 -9.41 10.16
N GLN A 208 14.80 -10.71 9.86
CA GLN A 208 15.88 -11.67 10.17
C GLN A 208 17.21 -11.31 9.50
N HIS A 209 17.15 -11.08 8.19
CA HIS A 209 18.32 -10.82 7.34
C HIS A 209 18.27 -9.37 6.82
N LYS A 210 18.67 -8.44 7.69
CA LYS A 210 18.62 -6.98 7.46
C LYS A 210 19.44 -6.55 6.23
N GLU A 211 20.52 -7.27 5.92
CA GLU A 211 21.38 -7.09 4.76
C GLU A 211 20.63 -7.25 3.42
N HIS A 212 19.54 -8.02 3.40
CA HIS A 212 18.73 -8.26 2.21
C HIS A 212 17.56 -7.29 2.04
N ALA A 213 17.39 -6.32 2.95
CA ALA A 213 16.25 -5.38 2.96
C ALA A 213 16.03 -4.71 1.59
N LEU A 214 17.09 -4.18 0.96
CA LEU A 214 16.99 -3.52 -0.35
C LEU A 214 16.52 -4.47 -1.43
N LYS A 215 17.07 -5.70 -1.45
CA LYS A 215 16.72 -6.71 -2.45
C LYS A 215 15.25 -7.14 -2.28
N ILE A 216 14.80 -7.37 -1.05
CA ILE A 216 13.42 -7.75 -0.74
C ILE A 216 12.45 -6.64 -1.17
N ILE A 217 12.76 -5.39 -0.81
CA ILE A 217 11.96 -4.22 -1.19
C ILE A 217 11.90 -4.06 -2.71
N ALA A 218 13.05 -4.06 -3.39
CA ALA A 218 13.12 -3.88 -4.83
C ALA A 218 12.39 -4.99 -5.58
N THR A 219 12.60 -6.26 -5.21
CA THR A 219 11.92 -7.39 -5.85
C THR A 219 10.42 -7.39 -5.58
N GLY A 220 9.97 -7.05 -4.36
CA GLY A 220 8.55 -6.91 -4.04
C GLY A 220 7.86 -5.80 -4.84
N VAL A 221 8.49 -4.63 -4.94
CA VAL A 221 7.98 -3.49 -5.73
C VAL A 221 7.95 -3.81 -7.22
N ILE A 222 9.02 -4.39 -7.77
CA ILE A 222 9.09 -4.76 -9.19
C ILE A 222 8.03 -5.81 -9.51
N PHE A 223 7.92 -6.88 -8.71
CA PHE A 223 6.91 -7.91 -8.92
C PHE A 223 5.49 -7.33 -8.90
N THR A 224 5.19 -6.51 -7.90
CA THR A 224 3.89 -5.87 -7.75
C THR A 224 3.60 -4.90 -8.90
N GLY A 225 4.59 -4.10 -9.30
CA GLY A 225 4.48 -3.15 -10.40
C GLY A 225 4.27 -3.82 -11.75
N ILE A 226 4.91 -4.98 -11.97
CA ILE A 226 4.65 -5.82 -13.16
C ILE A 226 3.22 -6.35 -13.12
N MET A 227 2.78 -6.92 -11.99
CA MET A 227 1.39 -7.42 -11.86
C MET A 227 0.37 -6.30 -12.10
N GLN A 228 0.59 -5.12 -11.51
CA GLN A 228 -0.28 -3.96 -11.72
C GLN A 228 -0.30 -3.52 -13.19
N THR A 229 0.87 -3.44 -13.84
CA THR A 229 0.96 -3.12 -15.28
C THR A 229 0.21 -4.15 -16.13
N LEU A 230 0.38 -5.44 -15.86
CA LEU A 230 -0.32 -6.51 -16.59
C LEU A 230 -1.83 -6.40 -16.42
N ILE A 231 -2.30 -6.15 -15.20
CA ILE A 231 -3.73 -5.94 -14.92
C ILE A 231 -4.24 -4.73 -15.70
N THR A 232 -3.53 -3.60 -15.70
CA THR A 232 -3.91 -2.41 -16.50
C THR A 232 -3.98 -2.74 -17.99
N VAL A 233 -2.99 -3.47 -18.53
CA VAL A 233 -2.96 -3.89 -19.94
C VAL A 233 -4.15 -4.77 -20.28
N VAL A 234 -4.40 -5.81 -19.49
CA VAL A 234 -5.53 -6.74 -19.69
C VAL A 234 -6.86 -6.00 -19.63
N THR A 235 -7.02 -5.13 -18.62
CA THR A 235 -8.26 -4.37 -18.45
C THR A 235 -8.51 -3.43 -19.62
N LEU A 236 -7.47 -2.71 -20.06
CA LEU A 236 -7.54 -1.84 -21.23
C LEU A 236 -7.80 -2.62 -22.53
N ALA A 237 -7.21 -3.80 -22.70
CA ALA A 237 -7.41 -4.63 -23.90
C ALA A 237 -8.81 -5.24 -23.97
N VAL A 238 -9.47 -5.49 -22.83
CA VAL A 238 -10.83 -6.04 -22.78
C VAL A 238 -11.90 -4.95 -22.85
N LEU A 239 -11.73 -3.85 -22.10
CA LEU A 239 -12.76 -2.80 -21.97
C LEU A 239 -12.49 -1.57 -22.86
N GLY A 240 -11.29 -1.45 -23.44
CA GLY A 240 -10.86 -0.25 -24.15
C GLY A 240 -10.80 0.98 -23.24
N LEU A 241 -10.95 2.16 -23.84
CA LEU A 241 -10.97 3.44 -23.10
C LEU A 241 -12.15 3.56 -22.12
N GLN A 242 -13.18 2.70 -22.26
CA GLN A 242 -14.29 2.66 -21.31
C GLN A 242 -13.87 2.19 -19.91
N THR A 243 -12.65 1.67 -19.74
CA THR A 243 -12.06 1.30 -18.45
C THR A 243 -12.22 2.40 -17.38
N GLU A 244 -12.15 3.68 -17.76
CA GLU A 244 -12.29 4.81 -16.82
C GLU A 244 -13.70 4.96 -16.22
N ASN A 245 -14.72 4.43 -16.91
CA ASN A 245 -16.13 4.60 -16.53
C ASN A 245 -16.58 3.58 -15.48
N PHE A 246 -15.77 2.56 -15.21
CA PHE A 246 -16.08 1.52 -14.23
C PHE A 246 -15.41 1.85 -12.89
N PRO A 247 -16.15 1.86 -11.77
CA PRO A 247 -15.55 2.03 -10.45
C PRO A 247 -14.58 0.91 -10.05
N PHE A 248 -14.83 -0.30 -10.56
CA PHE A 248 -14.03 -1.51 -10.30
C PHE A 248 -13.77 -2.26 -11.62
N PRO A 249 -12.99 -1.72 -12.55
CA PRO A 249 -12.92 -2.22 -13.92
C PRO A 249 -12.44 -3.67 -14.03
N VAL A 250 -11.56 -4.12 -13.12
CA VAL A 250 -11.10 -5.53 -13.10
C VAL A 250 -12.23 -6.49 -12.71
N TYR A 251 -13.19 -6.04 -11.89
CA TYR A 251 -14.39 -6.83 -11.61
C TYR A 251 -15.26 -6.96 -12.87
N ASP A 252 -15.41 -5.88 -13.63
CA ASP A 252 -16.19 -5.90 -14.87
C ASP A 252 -15.52 -6.77 -15.95
N VAL A 253 -14.19 -6.77 -16.05
CA VAL A 253 -13.45 -7.77 -16.84
C VAL A 253 -13.75 -9.19 -16.39
N ALA A 254 -13.74 -9.44 -15.07
CA ALA A 254 -13.98 -10.78 -14.53
C ALA A 254 -15.38 -11.33 -14.85
N LYS A 255 -16.40 -10.46 -15.02
CA LYS A 255 -17.74 -10.88 -15.46
C LYS A 255 -17.82 -11.32 -16.91
N LEU A 256 -16.91 -10.83 -17.76
CA LEU A 256 -16.87 -11.17 -19.19
C LEU A 256 -16.18 -12.51 -19.45
N ILE A 257 -15.54 -13.09 -18.43
CA ILE A 257 -14.91 -14.40 -18.51
C ILE A 257 -16.00 -15.47 -18.49
N ASP A 258 -16.26 -16.10 -19.63
CA ASP A 258 -17.16 -17.25 -19.75
C ASP A 258 -16.33 -18.52 -19.87
N LEU A 259 -16.24 -19.30 -18.78
CA LEU A 259 -15.63 -20.64 -18.80
C LEU A 259 -16.72 -21.71 -18.84
N ASP A 260 -16.60 -22.66 -19.77
CA ASP A 260 -17.59 -23.71 -19.99
C ASP A 260 -17.98 -24.49 -18.71
N ILE A 261 -19.31 -24.61 -18.52
CA ILE A 261 -20.13 -25.52 -17.68
C ILE A 261 -19.81 -25.61 -16.16
N LEU A 262 -18.57 -25.68 -15.70
CA LEU A 262 -18.22 -25.87 -14.28
C LEU A 262 -17.97 -24.58 -13.50
N TRP A 263 -17.76 -23.44 -14.17
CA TRP A 263 -17.24 -22.22 -13.55
C TRP A 263 -18.04 -20.96 -13.88
N ARG A 264 -19.38 -21.05 -13.98
CA ARG A 264 -20.27 -19.91 -14.33
C ARG A 264 -20.29 -18.73 -13.34
N ARG A 265 -19.58 -18.81 -12.21
CA ARG A 265 -19.55 -17.80 -11.13
C ARG A 265 -18.12 -17.51 -10.63
N LEU A 266 -17.15 -17.50 -11.55
CA LEU A 266 -15.75 -17.16 -11.22
C LEU A 266 -15.61 -15.76 -10.65
N ASP A 267 -16.41 -14.83 -11.15
CA ASP A 267 -16.57 -13.47 -10.64
C ASP A 267 -16.77 -13.47 -9.11
N VAL A 268 -17.68 -14.31 -8.60
CA VAL A 268 -17.96 -14.43 -7.16
C VAL A 268 -16.75 -14.99 -6.40
N MET A 269 -16.13 -16.05 -6.92
CA MET A 269 -14.97 -16.68 -6.28
C MET A 269 -13.78 -15.71 -6.18
N ILE A 270 -13.51 -14.97 -7.26
CA ILE A 270 -12.44 -13.99 -7.35
C ILE A 270 -12.66 -12.88 -6.32
N VAL A 271 -13.87 -12.34 -6.21
CA VAL A 271 -14.10 -11.26 -5.24
C VAL A 271 -14.03 -11.75 -3.79
N VAL A 272 -14.40 -13.00 -3.49
CA VAL A 272 -14.15 -13.58 -2.15
C VAL A 272 -12.65 -13.59 -1.82
N MET A 273 -11.80 -13.94 -2.78
CA MET A 273 -10.34 -13.88 -2.61
C MET A 273 -9.85 -12.42 -2.42
N TRP A 274 -10.48 -11.46 -3.10
CA TRP A 274 -10.17 -10.05 -2.94
C TRP A 274 -10.60 -9.49 -1.59
N ILE A 275 -11.76 -9.85 -1.08
CA ILE A 275 -12.23 -9.51 0.28
C ILE A 275 -11.18 -9.93 1.31
N ALA A 276 -10.58 -11.11 1.14
CA ALA A 276 -9.50 -11.58 1.99
C ALA A 276 -8.21 -10.74 1.84
N GLY A 277 -7.85 -10.34 0.60
CA GLY A 277 -6.73 -9.44 0.32
C GLY A 277 -6.90 -8.04 0.93
N VAL A 278 -8.09 -7.47 0.82
CA VAL A 278 -8.46 -6.19 1.42
C VAL A 278 -8.44 -6.31 2.95
N PHE A 279 -9.00 -7.39 3.52
CA PHE A 279 -8.96 -7.65 4.96
C PHE A 279 -7.53 -7.63 5.51
N ILE A 280 -6.60 -8.37 4.89
CA ILE A 280 -5.22 -8.39 5.40
C ILE A 280 -4.53 -7.04 5.24
N LYS A 281 -4.86 -6.28 4.19
CA LYS A 281 -4.40 -4.90 4.04
C LYS A 281 -4.89 -4.04 5.21
N MET A 282 -6.18 -4.07 5.53
CA MET A 282 -6.73 -3.36 6.70
C MET A 282 -6.03 -3.80 7.99
N ALA A 283 -5.90 -5.10 8.22
CA ALA A 283 -5.30 -5.63 9.44
C ALA A 283 -3.86 -5.15 9.65
N PHE A 284 -3.05 -5.12 8.59
CA PHE A 284 -1.67 -4.67 8.67
C PHE A 284 -1.56 -3.14 8.86
N TRP A 285 -2.27 -2.34 8.06
CA TRP A 285 -2.26 -0.87 8.20
C TRP A 285 -2.77 -0.42 9.57
N PHE A 286 -3.82 -1.06 10.06
CA PHE A 286 -4.33 -0.87 11.40
C PHE A 286 -3.30 -1.25 12.48
N TYR A 287 -2.66 -2.41 12.36
CA TYR A 287 -1.65 -2.87 13.30
C TYR A 287 -0.48 -1.89 13.41
N ILE A 288 0.09 -1.44 12.28
CA ILE A 288 1.21 -0.49 12.30
C ILE A 288 0.80 0.89 12.83
N THR A 289 -0.47 1.27 12.67
CA THR A 289 -1.02 2.51 13.26
C THR A 289 -1.00 2.42 14.78
N VAL A 290 -1.56 1.34 15.33
CA VAL A 290 -1.68 1.12 16.77
C VAL A 290 -0.29 0.99 17.43
N VAL A 291 0.61 0.21 16.82
CA VAL A 291 1.98 0.06 17.29
C VAL A 291 2.76 1.37 17.15
N GLY A 292 2.65 2.06 16.02
CA GLY A 292 3.31 3.34 15.79
C GLY A 292 2.92 4.39 16.83
N LEU A 293 1.62 4.48 17.12
CA LEU A 293 1.10 5.41 18.12
C LEU A 293 1.63 5.08 19.53
N SER A 294 1.68 3.79 19.88
CA SER A 294 2.29 3.34 21.14
C SER A 294 3.77 3.70 21.23
N GLN A 295 4.51 3.66 20.11
CA GLN A 295 5.94 4.00 20.07
C GLN A 295 6.17 5.51 20.22
N VAL A 296 5.36 6.34 19.56
CA VAL A 296 5.45 7.81 19.67
C VAL A 296 5.16 8.31 21.09
N PHE A 297 4.15 7.72 21.74
CA PHE A 297 3.78 8.05 23.12
C PHE A 297 4.52 7.24 24.18
N GLU A 298 5.49 6.40 23.79
CA GLU A 298 6.29 5.57 24.72
C GLU A 298 5.41 4.69 25.64
N LEU A 299 4.26 4.21 25.15
CA LEU A 299 3.36 3.36 25.93
C LEU A 299 3.96 1.96 26.14
N HIS A 300 3.69 1.36 27.31
CA HIS A 300 4.18 0.02 27.63
C HIS A 300 3.51 -1.09 26.80
N ASP A 301 2.23 -0.91 26.44
CA ASP A 301 1.45 -1.85 25.62
C ASP A 301 0.57 -1.06 24.62
N TYR A 302 0.47 -1.58 23.40
CA TYR A 302 -0.34 -1.01 22.33
C TYR A 302 -1.79 -1.51 22.37
N ARG A 303 -2.07 -2.65 23.02
CA ARG A 303 -3.39 -3.30 23.04
C ARG A 303 -4.54 -2.41 23.53
N PRO A 304 -4.35 -1.51 24.52
CA PRO A 304 -5.41 -0.58 24.95
C PRO A 304 -5.88 0.37 23.83
N LEU A 305 -5.02 0.69 22.86
CA LEU A 305 -5.35 1.58 21.75
C LEU A 305 -6.16 0.89 20.65
N VAL A 306 -6.22 -0.45 20.62
CA VAL A 306 -6.86 -1.22 19.54
C VAL A 306 -8.33 -0.87 19.39
N ILE A 307 -9.14 -0.89 20.45
CA ILE A 307 -10.58 -0.65 20.31
C ILE A 307 -10.88 0.82 19.93
N PRO A 308 -10.31 1.83 20.62
CA PRO A 308 -10.55 3.23 20.26
C PRO A 308 -10.13 3.56 18.82
N LEU A 309 -8.95 3.10 18.39
CA LEU A 309 -8.49 3.36 17.02
C LEU A 309 -9.31 2.60 15.97
N ALA A 310 -9.84 1.42 16.30
CA ALA A 310 -10.70 0.68 15.40
C ALA A 310 -12.04 1.40 15.15
N ILE A 311 -12.65 1.93 16.22
CA ILE A 311 -13.86 2.76 16.11
C ILE A 311 -13.55 4.02 15.30
N LEU A 312 -12.41 4.68 15.58
CA LEU A 312 -11.98 5.87 14.86
C LEU A 312 -11.77 5.59 13.36
N SER A 313 -11.05 4.52 12.99
CA SER A 313 -10.82 4.18 11.58
C SER A 313 -12.10 3.80 10.85
N GLY A 314 -13.02 3.09 11.52
CA GLY A 314 -14.33 2.77 10.97
C GLY A 314 -15.19 4.02 10.75
N GLY A 315 -15.18 4.94 11.73
CA GLY A 315 -15.88 6.23 11.62
C GLY A 315 -15.31 7.11 10.51
N MET A 316 -13.99 7.22 10.41
CA MET A 316 -13.32 7.94 9.32
C MET A 316 -13.64 7.34 7.96
N ALA A 317 -13.69 6.01 7.84
CA ALA A 317 -14.07 5.32 6.61
C ALA A 317 -15.53 5.57 6.20
N MET A 318 -16.45 5.82 7.15
CA MET A 318 -17.82 6.23 6.80
C MET A 318 -17.87 7.63 6.20
N LEU A 319 -17.00 8.53 6.68
CA LEU A 319 -17.00 9.94 6.30
C LEU A 319 -16.11 10.24 5.08
N SER A 320 -15.31 9.28 4.61
CA SER A 320 -14.28 9.54 3.60
C SER A 320 -14.81 9.75 2.18
N ALA A 321 -15.97 9.20 1.83
CA ALA A 321 -16.60 9.37 0.51
C ALA A 321 -18.11 9.12 0.59
N THR A 322 -18.90 9.76 -0.26
CA THR A 322 -20.37 9.55 -0.28
C THR A 322 -20.72 8.28 -1.03
N ASN A 323 -20.17 8.10 -2.23
CA ASN A 323 -20.43 6.97 -3.12
C ASN A 323 -19.10 6.40 -3.68
N ALA A 324 -19.18 5.48 -4.66
CA ALA A 324 -17.99 4.87 -5.26
C ALA A 324 -17.27 5.79 -6.26
N ALA A 325 -17.99 6.69 -6.95
CA ALA A 325 -17.41 7.66 -7.86
C ALA A 325 -16.58 8.72 -7.12
N ASP A 326 -17.13 9.30 -6.03
CA ASP A 326 -16.41 10.23 -5.14
C ASP A 326 -15.12 9.59 -4.60
N LEU A 327 -15.18 8.29 -4.28
CA LEU A 327 -14.02 7.53 -3.83
C LEU A 327 -12.97 7.43 -4.94
N SER A 328 -13.36 7.07 -6.17
CA SER A 328 -12.44 6.99 -7.30
C SER A 328 -11.78 8.35 -7.61
N GLU A 329 -12.54 9.44 -7.53
CA GLU A 329 -12.00 10.80 -7.71
C GLU A 329 -10.98 11.15 -6.61
N TYR A 330 -11.32 10.91 -5.33
CA TYR A 330 -10.40 11.08 -4.21
C TYR A 330 -9.10 10.30 -4.39
N LEU A 331 -9.21 9.04 -4.83
CA LEU A 331 -8.09 8.13 -5.03
C LEU A 331 -7.19 8.50 -6.21
N GLY A 332 -7.76 9.10 -7.26
CA GLY A 332 -7.01 9.56 -8.43
C GLY A 332 -6.35 10.93 -8.27
N SER A 333 -6.92 11.82 -7.46
CA SER A 333 -6.50 13.23 -7.39
C SER A 333 -5.89 13.63 -6.04
N VAL A 334 -6.66 13.50 -4.95
CA VAL A 334 -6.28 14.00 -3.62
C VAL A 334 -5.32 13.03 -2.93
N TRP A 335 -5.59 11.73 -3.01
CA TRP A 335 -4.80 10.69 -2.35
C TRP A 335 -3.32 10.72 -2.77
N PRO A 336 -2.95 10.78 -4.06
CA PRO A 336 -1.55 10.77 -4.44
C PRO A 336 -0.80 12.02 -3.97
N LEU A 337 -1.46 13.19 -3.96
CA LEU A 337 -0.85 14.41 -3.41
C LEU A 337 -0.62 14.29 -1.90
N PHE A 338 -1.59 13.73 -1.17
CA PHE A 338 -1.46 13.53 0.27
C PHE A 338 -0.40 12.47 0.64
N SER A 339 -0.44 11.30 -0.01
CA SER A 339 0.45 10.17 0.30
C SER A 339 1.85 10.36 -0.30
N LEU A 340 1.94 10.30 -1.63
CA LEU A 340 3.20 10.30 -2.37
C LEU A 340 3.98 11.61 -2.16
N MET A 341 3.33 12.75 -2.35
CA MET A 341 3.99 14.07 -2.27
C MET A 341 4.20 14.58 -0.84
N THR A 342 3.83 13.81 0.20
CA THR A 342 4.13 14.21 1.59
C THR A 342 4.91 13.12 2.32
N PHE A 343 4.30 11.95 2.53
CA PHE A 343 4.82 10.94 3.47
C PHE A 343 5.72 9.90 2.82
N GLU A 344 5.51 9.56 1.55
CA GLU A 344 6.21 8.44 0.93
C GLU A 344 7.54 8.84 0.28
N MET A 345 7.70 10.10 -0.14
CA MET A 345 8.95 10.60 -0.74
C MET A 345 9.54 11.84 -0.07
N PRO A 346 8.87 13.01 0.02
CA PRO A 346 9.56 14.22 0.42
C PRO A 346 9.96 14.21 1.90
N LEU A 347 9.11 13.68 2.78
CA LEU A 347 9.43 13.58 4.19
C LEU A 347 10.59 12.61 4.49
N PRO A 348 10.62 11.36 3.98
CA PRO A 348 11.80 10.50 4.09
C PRO A 348 13.07 11.12 3.49
N LEU A 349 12.97 11.80 2.35
CA LEU A 349 14.09 12.48 1.71
C LEU A 349 14.62 13.63 2.58
N LEU A 350 13.74 14.45 3.15
CA LEU A 350 14.09 15.55 4.06
C LEU A 350 14.79 15.01 5.31
N LEU A 351 14.25 13.96 5.92
CA LEU A 351 14.87 13.28 7.07
C LEU A 351 16.27 12.77 6.72
N LEU A 352 16.43 12.18 5.53
CA LEU A 352 17.72 11.66 5.08
C LEU A 352 18.76 12.78 4.87
N ILE A 353 18.35 13.90 4.26
CA ILE A 353 19.20 15.08 4.08
C ILE A 353 19.66 15.62 5.43
N ILE A 354 18.74 15.79 6.39
CA ILE A 354 19.07 16.29 7.74
C ILE A 354 20.01 15.33 8.47
N ALA A 355 19.74 14.02 8.40
CA ALA A 355 20.59 13.00 9.01
C ALA A 355 22.02 13.03 8.45
N TRP A 356 22.16 13.19 7.13
CA TRP A 356 23.46 13.27 6.45
C TRP A 356 24.26 14.52 6.87
N ILE A 357 23.61 15.68 6.95
CA ILE A 357 24.24 16.94 7.41
C ILE A 357 24.76 16.78 8.85
N ARG A 358 23.95 16.21 9.75
CA ARG A 358 24.35 16.01 11.16
C ARG A 358 25.51 15.02 11.31
N ASN A 359 25.52 13.93 10.55
CA ASN A 359 26.59 12.94 10.62
C ASN A 359 27.94 13.47 10.08
N ARG A 360 27.93 14.37 9.09
CA ARG A 360 29.15 15.05 8.63
C ARG A 360 29.71 16.00 9.70
N SER A 361 28.84 16.74 10.39
CA SER A 361 29.24 17.63 11.48
C SER A 361 29.94 16.87 12.62
N LYS A 362 29.39 15.72 13.05
CA LYS A 362 30.01 14.86 14.08
C LYS A 362 31.40 14.35 13.68
N LYS A 363 31.59 13.90 12.43
CA LYS A 363 32.92 13.45 11.96
C LYS A 363 33.96 14.58 11.91
N ARG A 364 33.54 15.81 11.61
CA ARG A 364 34.42 16.98 11.53
C ARG A 364 34.89 17.46 12.91
N ILE A 365 34.06 17.30 13.95
CA ILE A 365 34.43 17.63 15.34
C ILE A 365 35.45 16.61 15.87
N VAL A 366 35.26 15.32 15.63
CA VAL A 366 36.18 14.26 16.11
C VAL A 366 37.53 14.25 15.35
N GLY A 367 37.55 14.68 14.08
CA GLY A 367 38.79 14.79 13.31
C GLY A 367 39.59 16.10 13.52
N GLY A 368 39.07 17.04 14.32
CA GLY A 368 39.73 18.31 14.64
C GLY A 368 40.58 18.29 15.91
N ASP A 369 40.42 17.28 16.77
CA ASP A 369 41.14 17.16 18.05
C ASP A 369 42.43 16.33 17.96
N SER A 370 42.77 15.78 16.80
CA SER A 370 43.98 14.94 16.62
C SER A 370 45.20 15.70 16.05
N SER A 371 45.22 17.03 16.10
CA SER A 371 46.35 17.85 15.64
C SER A 371 46.95 18.77 16.70
N VAL A 372 46.71 18.51 17.99
CA VAL A 372 47.39 19.20 19.10
C VAL A 372 47.70 18.20 20.21
N VAL A 373 48.74 17.39 20.03
CA VAL A 373 49.72 17.00 21.07
C VAL A 373 51.04 16.70 20.37
#